data_AF-A0A812GWW2-F1
#
_entry.id   AF-A0A812GWW2-F1
#
_cell.length_a   1.000
_cell.length_b   1.000
_cell.length_c   1.000
_cell.angle_alpha   90.00
_cell.angle_beta   90.00
_cell.angle_gamma   90.00
#
_symmetry.space_group_name_H-M   'P 1'
#
loop_
_entity.id
_entity.type
_entity.pdbx_description
1 polymer ?
#
loop_
_entity_poly.entity_id
_entity_poly.type
_entity_poly.pdbx_seq_one_letter_code
_entity_poly.pdbx_strand_id
1 'polypeptide(L)'
;MYVLIAISYYFLSKAAKKISIGVAYATWEGLGIALITLVSIVLFDANLSTQQLLGLALAVVGIVCVTLGESHDQPQQKDELPNSSNARC
;
A
#
# COMPACT_ATOMS: atom_id res chain seq x y z
N MET A 1 14.07 -16.53 5.22
CA MET A 1 12.80 -15.96 4.70
C MET A 1 12.35 -14.75 5.50
N TYR A 2 12.20 -14.86 6.83
CA TYR A 2 11.83 -13.74 7.69
C TYR A 2 12.77 -12.52 7.62
N VAL A 3 14.07 -12.71 7.41
CA VAL A 3 15.05 -11.61 7.29
C VAL A 3 14.82 -10.79 6.01
N LEU A 4 14.53 -11.45 4.88
CA LEU A 4 14.22 -10.77 3.62
C LEU A 4 12.88 -10.03 3.71
N ILE A 5 11.88 -10.64 4.36
CA ILE A 5 10.59 -10.00 4.65
C ILE A 5 10.79 -8.78 5.54
N ALA A 6 11.58 -8.88 6.60
CA ALA A 6 11.85 -7.78 7.53
C ALA A 6 12.58 -6.61 6.84
N ILE A 7 13.54 -6.88 5.95
CA ILE A 7 14.22 -5.83 5.18
C ILE A 7 13.27 -5.16 4.18
N SER A 8 12.44 -5.95 3.48
CA SER A 8 11.43 -5.43 2.56
C SER A 8 10.40 -4.55 3.29
N TYR A 9 9.91 -5.01 4.45
CA TYR A 9 8.97 -4.27 5.29
C TYR A 9 9.63 -3.05 5.95
N TYR A 10 10.93 -3.09 6.25
CA TYR A 10 11.66 -1.96 6.80
C TYR A 10 11.82 -0.83 5.77
N PHE A 11 12.13 -1.17 4.51
CA PHE A 11 12.18 -0.20 3.42
C PHE A 11 10.77 0.35 3.08
N LEU A 12 9.76 -0.52 3.11
CA LEU A 12 8.34 -0.13 2.98
C LEU A 12 7.91 0.81 4.11
N SER A 13 8.31 0.55 5.37
CA SER A 13 8.05 1.42 6.52
C SER A 13 8.74 2.79 6.38
N LYS A 14 9.94 2.82 5.80
CA LYS A 14 10.67 4.08 5.52
C LYS A 14 10.02 4.90 4.40
N ALA A 15 9.42 4.25 3.40
CA ALA A 15 8.64 4.89 2.35
C ALA A 15 7.27 5.35 2.86
N ALA A 16 6.62 4.53 3.70
CA ALA A 16 5.35 4.82 4.36
C ALA A 16 5.46 5.94 5.39
N LYS A 17 6.63 6.23 5.97
CA LYS A 17 6.81 7.42 6.83
C LYS A 17 6.72 8.76 6.08
N LYS A 18 6.74 8.76 4.74
CA LYS A 18 6.61 9.97 3.91
C LYS A 18 5.21 10.16 3.31
N ILE A 19 4.32 9.17 3.44
CA ILE A 19 3.05 9.06 2.71
C ILE A 19 1.98 8.48 3.66
N SER A 20 0.72 8.91 3.50
CA SER A 20 -0.48 8.14 3.86
C SER A 20 -0.29 6.65 4.19
N ILE A 21 -0.59 6.16 5.41
CA ILE A 21 -0.78 4.71 5.61
C ILE A 21 -1.84 4.19 4.61
N GLY A 22 -2.84 5.02 4.28
CA GLY A 22 -3.86 4.76 3.26
C GLY A 22 -3.28 4.58 1.85
N VAL A 23 -2.55 5.57 1.33
CA VAL A 23 -1.86 5.46 0.02
C VAL A 23 -0.91 4.26 -0.02
N ALA A 24 -0.17 3.99 1.06
CA ALA A 24 0.79 2.87 1.09
C ALA A 24 0.09 1.52 0.87
N TYR A 25 -1.03 1.26 1.56
CA TYR A 25 -1.84 0.06 1.36
C TYR A 25 -2.52 0.05 -0.01
N ALA A 26 -3.08 1.17 -0.46
CA ALA A 26 -3.73 1.27 -1.77
C ALA A 26 -2.77 0.95 -2.93
N THR A 27 -1.53 1.45 -2.85
CA THR A 27 -0.50 1.21 -3.86
C THR A 27 0.01 -0.23 -3.82
N TRP A 28 0.19 -0.81 -2.62
CA TRP A 28 0.63 -2.19 -2.45
C TRP A 28 -0.37 -3.19 -3.05
N GLU A 29 -1.64 -3.08 -2.65
CA GLU A 29 -2.71 -3.95 -3.16
C GLU A 29 -2.91 -3.73 -4.68
N GLY A 30 -2.87 -2.47 -5.12
CA GLY A 30 -2.97 -2.13 -6.55
C GLY A 30 -1.86 -2.74 -7.40
N LEU A 31 -0.61 -2.64 -6.95
CA LEU A 31 0.54 -3.19 -7.66
C LEU A 31 0.49 -4.73 -7.69
N GLY A 32 0.09 -5.36 -6.58
CA GLY A 32 -0.09 -6.80 -6.51
C GLY A 32 -1.15 -7.31 -7.49
N ILE A 33 -2.34 -6.69 -7.49
CA ILE A 33 -3.44 -7.05 -8.40
C ILE A 33 -3.03 -6.83 -9.87
N ALA A 34 -2.36 -5.72 -10.18
CA ALA A 34 -1.88 -5.44 -11.52
C ALA A 34 -0.87 -6.49 -12.02
N LEU A 35 0.11 -6.86 -11.18
CA LEU A 35 1.10 -7.89 -11.50
C LEU A 35 0.48 -9.27 -11.68
N ILE A 36 -0.41 -9.68 -10.76
CA ILE A 36 -1.10 -10.98 -10.85
C ILE A 36 -1.94 -11.03 -12.13
N THR A 37 -2.63 -9.94 -12.46
CA THR A 37 -3.43 -9.87 -13.69
C THR A 37 -2.55 -9.95 -14.94
N LEU A 38 -1.42 -9.23 -14.97
CA LEU A 38 -0.46 -9.28 -16.07
C LEU A 38 0.07 -10.71 -16.26
N VAL A 39 0.46 -11.37 -15.17
CA VAL A 39 0.95 -12.75 -15.19
C VAL A 39 -0.14 -13.72 -15.65
N SER A 40 -1.39 -13.54 -15.22
CA SER A 40 -2.53 -14.32 -15.71
C SER A 40 -2.76 -14.19 -17.22
N ILE A 41 -2.64 -12.97 -17.79
CA ILE A 41 -2.78 -12.80 -19.24
C ILE A 41 -1.61 -13.49 -19.98
N VAL A 42 -0.38 -13.29 -19.51
CA VAL A 42 0.84 -13.74 -20.21
C VAL A 42 1.06 -15.25 -20.12
N LEU A 43 0.79 -15.87 -18.96
CA LEU A 43 1.04 -17.31 -18.75
C LEU A 43 -0.16 -18.19 -19.05
N PHE A 44 -1.39 -17.70 -18.84
CA PHE A 44 -2.60 -18.52 -18.97
C PHE A 44 -3.43 -18.20 -20.22
N ASP A 45 -3.00 -17.26 -21.08
CA ASP A 45 -3.76 -16.75 -22.23
C ASP A 45 -5.21 -16.41 -21.82
N ALA A 46 -5.35 -15.91 -20.59
CA ALA A 46 -6.63 -15.71 -19.95
C ALA A 46 -7.38 -14.64 -20.73
N ASN A 47 -8.49 -15.04 -21.37
CA ASN A 47 -9.39 -14.12 -22.04
C ASN A 47 -10.13 -13.31 -20.98
N LEU A 48 -9.54 -12.19 -20.61
CA LEU A 48 -10.15 -11.25 -19.67
C LEU A 48 -11.45 -10.76 -20.28
N SER A 49 -12.56 -11.12 -19.64
CA SER A 49 -13.87 -10.61 -20.02
C SER A 49 -13.86 -9.07 -19.90
N THR A 50 -14.61 -8.38 -20.76
CA THR A 50 -14.77 -6.92 -20.71
C THR A 50 -15.18 -6.43 -19.32
N GLN A 51 -15.91 -7.25 -18.56
CA GLN A 51 -16.29 -6.95 -17.17
C GLN A 51 -15.10 -6.98 -16.19
N GLN A 52 -14.15 -7.90 -16.35
CA GLN A 52 -12.94 -7.96 -15.52
C GLN A 52 -12.02 -6.77 -15.80
N LEU A 53 -11.90 -6.39 -17.08
CA LEU A 53 -11.12 -5.23 -17.49
C LEU A 53 -11.72 -3.93 -16.92
N LEU A 54 -13.05 -3.81 -16.93
CA LEU A 54 -13.75 -2.67 -16.34
C LEU A 54 -13.52 -2.59 -14.83
N GLY A 55 -13.59 -3.73 -14.11
CA GLY A 55 -13.32 -3.80 -12.68
C GLY A 55 -11.88 -3.41 -12.33
N LEU A 56 -10.90 -3.87 -13.11
CA LEU A 56 -9.49 -3.51 -12.94
C LEU A 56 -9.27 -2.01 -13.18
N ALA A 57 -9.87 -1.46 -14.24
CA ALA A 57 -9.80 -0.03 -14.53
C ALA A 57 -10.38 0.80 -13.37
N LEU A 58 -11.52 0.39 -12.81
CA LEU A 58 -12.15 1.06 -11.66
C LEU A 58 -11.28 1.00 -10.40
N ALA A 59 -10.62 -0.14 -10.14
CA ALA A 59 -9.69 -0.29 -9.03
C ALA A 59 -8.50 0.69 -9.16
N VAL A 60 -7.91 0.78 -10.35
CA VAL A 60 -6.82 1.73 -10.63
C VAL A 60 -7.28 3.18 -10.43
N VAL A 61 -8.47 3.54 -10.94
CA VAL A 61 -9.05 4.88 -10.75
C VAL A 61 -9.27 5.18 -9.27
N GLY A 62 -9.75 4.21 -8.48
CA GLY A 62 -9.92 4.36 -7.04
C GLY A 62 -8.60 4.65 -6.31
N ILE A 63 -7.53 3.92 -6.66
CA ILE A 63 -6.19 4.12 -6.08
C ILE A 63 -5.65 5.51 -6.43
N VAL A 64 -5.80 5.95 -7.68
CA VAL A 64 -5.37 7.29 -8.12
C VAL A 64 -6.16 8.37 -7.37
N CYS A 65 -7.47 8.20 -7.21
CA CYS A 65 -8.32 9.15 -6.50
C CYS A 65 -7.93 9.28 -5.01
N VAL A 66 -7.69 8.15 -4.34
CA VAL A 66 -7.18 8.11 -2.94
C VAL A 66 -5.81 8.78 -2.84
N THR A 67 -4.91 8.47 -3.78
CA THR A 67 -3.56 9.05 -3.83
C THR A 67 -3.59 10.57 -4.01
N LEU A 68 -4.50 11.08 -4.84
CA LEU A 68 -4.67 12.51 -5.07
C LEU A 68 -5.38 13.21 -3.90
N GLY A 69 -6.36 12.55 -3.28
CA GLY A 69 -7.15 13.06 -2.16
C GLY A 69 -6.34 13.20 -0.86
N GLU A 70 -5.30 12.39 -0.67
CA GLU A 70 -4.40 12.48 0.49
C GLU A 70 -3.43 13.68 0.45
N SER A 71 -3.59 14.60 -0.50
CA SER A 71 -2.84 15.87 -0.55
C SER A 71 -3.28 16.91 0.49
N HIS A 72 -4.27 16.60 1.35
CA HIS A 72 -4.77 17.52 2.39
C HIS A 72 -5.39 16.73 3.58
N ASP A 73 -4.60 16.11 4.47
CA ASP A 73 -4.82 16.04 5.93
C ASP A 73 -3.69 15.22 6.65
N GLN A 74 -3.24 15.73 7.80
CA GLN A 74 -2.18 15.27 8.74
C GLN A 74 -2.62 14.01 9.56
N PRO A 75 -1.80 13.23 10.33
CA PRO A 75 -0.71 13.69 11.22
C PRO A 75 0.53 12.78 11.40
N GLN A 76 1.61 13.38 11.90
CA GLN A 76 2.75 12.70 12.52
C GLN A 76 2.27 11.75 13.62
N GLN A 77 2.50 10.44 13.42
CA GLN A 77 2.46 9.46 14.49
C GLN A 77 3.57 9.79 15.50
N LYS A 78 3.19 10.58 16.49
CA LYS A 78 3.93 10.73 17.74
C LYS A 78 3.78 9.39 18.45
N ASP A 79 4.67 8.46 18.12
CA ASP A 79 5.03 7.38 19.02
C ASP A 79 5.69 8.05 20.23
N GLU A 80 4.87 8.67 21.08
CA GLU A 80 5.23 9.12 22.40
C GLU A 80 5.45 7.85 23.22
N LEU A 81 6.69 7.39 23.12
CA LEU A 81 7.48 6.69 24.12
C LEU A 81 6.74 6.58 25.45
N PRO A 82 6.50 5.37 26.00
CA PRO A 82 5.93 5.23 27.33
C PRO A 82 6.74 6.09 28.29
N ASN A 83 6.09 7.14 28.77
CA ASN A 83 6.68 8.18 29.59
C ASN A 83 7.41 7.54 30.76
N SER A 84 8.74 7.49 30.67
CA SER A 84 9.67 7.07 31.72
C SER A 84 9.74 8.09 32.87
N SER A 85 8.70 8.91 33.05
CA SER A 85 8.46 9.80 34.18
C SER A 85 7.40 9.23 35.13
N ASN A 86 7.36 7.91 35.32
CA ASN A 86 6.71 7.29 36.49
C ASN A 86 7.59 6.19 37.11
N ALA A 87 8.89 6.16 36.76
CA ALA A 87 9.92 5.34 37.40
C ALA A 87 10.77 6.16 38.40
N ARG A 88 10.29 7.36 38.75
CA ARG A 88 10.82 8.18 39.84
C ARG A 88 9.64 8.67 40.66
N CYS A 89 9.26 7.87 41.65
CA CYS A 89 8.83 8.19 43.02
C CYS A 89 8.26 6.92 43.65
#